data_AF-A0A2D5K200-F1
#
_entry.id   AF-A0A2D5K200-F1
#
_cell.length_a   1.000
_cell.length_b   1.000
_cell.length_c   1.000
_cell.angle_alpha   90.00
_cell.angle_beta   90.00
_cell.angle_gamma   90.00
#
_symmetry.space_group_name_H-M   'P 1'
#
loop_
_entity.id
_entity.type
_entity.pdbx_description
1 polymer ?
#
loop_
_entity_poly.entity_id
_entity_poly.type
_entity_poly.pdbx_seq_one_letter_code
_entity_poly.pdbx_strand_id
1 'polypeptide(L)'
;PDFTMDEEWYENRFDVEPSVYKYMRQQRDGPFWDRASAKNKYDLIKIPGYHIGGWYDGYRNSLPRMIENVSAPVKAMIGPWDHDFPHNAALKPQVEWRHEAVKWFDQWLKQVDTGILEEPKFAVYIRDYHEPDDSIEYIPGYWRWENEWPPADSSKQYFYGHDGHYLSPEKSKFVEHKLKNKPSIGLEGGGPTMWWGSIPPDQKPMDKDSLFYDSDTFDESFEILGRPIARLNVSADAIRANWVVRISDIAPDGKVTQVGGAAFNGTHRNSSRQPEDIIPGEKFPLEIHLHFTSWTFNKGHKLRISISNAQWPMLWPTTYPVKTTLDIGGDYGLSIELPLLNDEFSSPEFKNPEFSPSLDGYNVLDAGNITGYAAIETISRNQETGEAKGIASNRGATEYPWGREYFEEEIEQRTNDKDPANSMVVGRYKITQELSDRVLVFEQNVQFKSDPENFDLTFHRWVSINGEKFKEKKWQETIPRDFQ
;
A
#
# COMPACT_ATOMS: atom_id res chain seq x y z
N PRO A 1 28.67 -20.99 -4.30
CA PRO A 1 27.85 -21.63 -5.36
C PRO A 1 28.50 -21.33 -6.71
N ASP A 2 28.63 -22.33 -7.58
CA ASP A 2 29.20 -22.14 -8.93
C ASP A 2 28.23 -21.30 -9.77
N PHE A 3 28.41 -19.98 -9.74
CA PHE A 3 27.58 -19.05 -10.51
C PHE A 3 28.25 -18.79 -11.87
N THR A 4 27.90 -19.58 -12.87
CA THR A 4 28.43 -19.42 -14.23
C THR A 4 27.78 -18.21 -14.91
N MET A 5 28.61 -17.29 -15.42
CA MET A 5 28.19 -16.09 -16.16
C MET A 5 28.57 -16.23 -17.64
N ASP A 6 28.13 -17.31 -18.26
CA ASP A 6 28.33 -17.59 -19.68
C ASP A 6 27.29 -16.87 -20.55
N GLU A 7 27.27 -17.19 -21.85
CA GLU A 7 26.35 -16.55 -22.79
C GLU A 7 24.89 -16.96 -22.53
N GLU A 8 24.64 -18.18 -22.03
CA GLU A 8 23.28 -18.61 -21.66
C GLU A 8 22.76 -17.80 -20.46
N TRP A 9 23.60 -17.57 -19.45
CA TRP A 9 23.28 -16.67 -18.35
C TRP A 9 23.00 -15.25 -18.87
N TYR A 10 23.85 -14.76 -19.79
CA TYR A 10 23.67 -13.42 -20.35
C TYR A 10 22.32 -13.32 -21.06
N GLU A 11 21.99 -14.21 -22.00
CA GLU A 11 20.74 -14.16 -22.77
C GLU A 11 19.49 -14.35 -21.90
N ASN A 12 19.52 -15.29 -20.95
CA ASN A 12 18.30 -15.71 -20.23
C ASN A 12 18.09 -15.05 -18.86
N ARG A 13 19.10 -14.34 -18.34
CA ARG A 13 19.02 -13.64 -17.04
C ARG A 13 19.50 -12.20 -17.10
N PHE A 14 20.49 -11.90 -17.94
CA PHE A 14 21.06 -10.55 -18.02
C PHE A 14 20.40 -9.65 -19.07
N ASP A 15 20.20 -10.13 -20.28
CA ASP A 15 19.60 -9.43 -21.40
C ASP A 15 18.11 -9.74 -21.51
N VAL A 16 17.40 -9.64 -20.38
CA VAL A 16 15.95 -9.82 -20.32
C VAL A 16 15.29 -8.46 -20.15
N GLU A 17 14.37 -8.11 -21.05
CA GLU A 17 13.62 -6.86 -20.97
C GLU A 17 12.92 -6.74 -19.60
N PRO A 18 13.12 -5.63 -18.87
CA PRO A 18 12.44 -5.38 -17.61
C PRO A 18 10.92 -5.47 -17.74
N SER A 19 10.28 -6.23 -16.84
CA SER A 19 8.84 -6.49 -16.90
C SER A 19 7.98 -5.23 -16.82
N VAL A 20 8.50 -4.13 -16.24
CA VAL A 20 7.79 -2.85 -16.14
C VAL A 20 7.36 -2.30 -17.50
N TYR A 21 8.14 -2.50 -18.57
CA TYR A 21 7.76 -2.07 -19.92
C TYR A 21 6.46 -2.76 -20.36
N LYS A 22 6.35 -4.07 -20.10
CA LYS A 22 5.13 -4.84 -20.38
C LYS A 22 3.94 -4.34 -19.58
N TYR A 23 4.11 -4.01 -18.30
CA TYR A 23 3.01 -3.49 -17.47
C TYR A 23 2.60 -2.07 -17.86
N MET A 24 3.56 -1.19 -18.17
CA MET A 24 3.30 0.19 -18.60
C MET A 24 2.56 0.28 -19.94
N ARG A 25 2.67 -0.73 -20.81
CA ARG A 25 1.85 -0.83 -22.02
C ARG A 25 0.38 -1.19 -21.74
N GLN A 26 0.03 -1.56 -20.51
CA GLN A 26 -1.27 -2.12 -20.14
C GLN A 26 -1.98 -1.23 -19.10
N GLN A 27 -2.14 0.04 -19.44
CA GLN A 27 -2.68 1.10 -18.57
C GLN A 27 -4.18 0.98 -18.27
N ARG A 28 -4.93 0.24 -19.09
CA ARG A 28 -6.35 -0.09 -18.88
C ARG A 28 -6.51 -1.48 -18.27
N ASP A 29 -7.62 -1.71 -17.57
CA ASP A 29 -8.05 -3.07 -17.26
C ASP A 29 -8.41 -3.82 -18.57
N GLY A 30 -8.30 -5.15 -18.61
CA GLY A 30 -8.57 -5.90 -19.83
C GLY A 30 -8.03 -7.33 -19.87
N PRO A 31 -8.04 -7.97 -21.06
CA PRO A 31 -7.64 -9.37 -21.23
C PRO A 31 -6.24 -9.69 -20.72
N PHE A 32 -5.33 -8.71 -20.79
CA PHE A 32 -4.00 -8.82 -20.18
C PHE A 32 -4.16 -9.12 -18.68
N TRP A 33 -4.80 -8.26 -17.89
CA TRP A 33 -4.96 -8.43 -16.45
C TRP A 33 -5.85 -9.63 -16.08
N ASP A 34 -6.90 -9.88 -16.88
CA ASP A 34 -7.84 -10.99 -16.66
C ASP A 34 -7.15 -12.35 -16.61
N ARG A 35 -6.08 -12.55 -17.37
CA ARG A 35 -5.39 -13.85 -17.47
C ARG A 35 -4.85 -14.35 -16.13
N ALA A 36 -4.48 -13.43 -15.24
CA ALA A 36 -3.83 -13.72 -13.96
C ALA A 36 -4.67 -13.28 -12.75
N SER A 37 -5.87 -12.75 -12.98
CA SER A 37 -6.78 -12.30 -11.92
C SER A 37 -7.74 -13.41 -11.52
N ALA A 38 -7.92 -13.59 -10.20
CA ALA A 38 -8.99 -14.42 -9.65
C ALA A 38 -10.37 -13.75 -9.68
N LYS A 39 -10.43 -12.43 -9.95
CA LYS A 39 -11.69 -11.67 -10.00
C LYS A 39 -12.65 -12.34 -11.00
N ASN A 40 -13.87 -12.64 -10.56
CA ASN A 40 -14.91 -13.34 -11.32
C ASN A 40 -14.55 -14.79 -11.74
N LYS A 41 -13.56 -15.41 -11.11
CA LYS A 41 -13.09 -16.78 -11.41
C LYS A 41 -12.86 -17.62 -10.14
N TYR A 42 -13.47 -17.22 -9.02
CA TYR A 42 -13.30 -17.86 -7.72
C TYR A 42 -13.83 -19.30 -7.70
N ASP A 43 -14.80 -19.60 -8.56
CA ASP A 43 -15.33 -20.94 -8.77
C ASP A 43 -14.29 -21.93 -9.30
N LEU A 44 -13.22 -21.45 -9.96
CA LEU A 44 -12.11 -22.31 -10.40
C LEU A 44 -11.21 -22.76 -9.23
N ILE A 45 -11.28 -22.08 -8.09
CA ILE A 45 -10.48 -22.41 -6.90
C ILE A 45 -11.22 -23.50 -6.12
N LYS A 46 -10.81 -24.76 -6.36
CA LYS A 46 -11.38 -25.96 -5.71
C LYS A 46 -10.52 -26.52 -4.57
N ILE A 47 -9.30 -26.00 -4.42
CA ILE A 47 -8.34 -26.46 -3.41
C ILE A 47 -8.57 -25.68 -2.11
N PRO A 48 -8.66 -26.36 -0.95
CA PRO A 48 -8.70 -25.70 0.34
C PRO A 48 -7.53 -24.73 0.53
N GLY A 49 -7.79 -23.51 1.01
CA GLY A 49 -6.79 -22.47 1.23
C GLY A 49 -6.72 -21.96 2.66
N TYR A 50 -5.51 -21.73 3.17
CA TYR A 50 -5.28 -20.94 4.38
C TYR A 50 -4.47 -19.69 4.02
N HIS A 51 -5.11 -18.52 4.12
CA HIS A 51 -4.53 -17.23 3.76
C HIS A 51 -3.99 -16.50 4.99
N ILE A 52 -2.77 -15.97 4.90
CA ILE A 52 -2.10 -15.27 6.00
C ILE A 52 -1.64 -13.92 5.47
N GLY A 53 -1.82 -12.85 6.24
CA GLY A 53 -1.40 -11.51 5.84
C GLY A 53 -1.19 -10.57 7.01
N GLY A 54 -0.70 -9.36 6.71
CA GLY A 54 -0.42 -8.30 7.67
C GLY A 54 -1.27 -7.05 7.45
N TRP A 55 -1.57 -6.31 8.52
CA TRP A 55 -2.28 -5.03 8.44
C TRP A 55 -1.48 -3.93 7.76
N TYR A 56 -0.16 -3.96 7.95
CA TYR A 56 0.79 -3.03 7.33
C TYR A 56 1.39 -3.64 6.06
N ASP A 57 0.67 -4.56 5.43
CA ASP A 57 0.94 -5.05 4.08
C ASP A 57 -0.13 -4.50 3.12
N GLY A 58 0.30 -3.91 2.00
CA GLY A 58 -0.60 -3.38 0.96
C GLY A 58 -1.50 -4.44 0.29
N TYR A 59 -1.22 -5.73 0.45
CA TYR A 59 -1.98 -6.85 -0.11
C TYR A 59 -3.10 -7.40 0.79
N ARG A 60 -3.37 -6.75 1.94
CA ARG A 60 -4.38 -7.16 2.94
C ARG A 60 -5.80 -7.38 2.43
N ASN A 61 -6.17 -6.78 1.30
CA ASN A 61 -7.49 -6.96 0.68
C ASN A 61 -7.75 -8.37 0.13
N SER A 62 -6.71 -9.19 -0.05
CA SER A 62 -6.83 -10.53 -0.62
C SER A 62 -7.56 -11.49 0.32
N LEU A 63 -7.31 -11.43 1.63
CA LEU A 63 -7.86 -12.36 2.62
C LEU A 63 -9.40 -12.33 2.66
N PRO A 64 -10.06 -11.19 2.95
CA PRO A 64 -11.52 -11.15 2.97
C PRO A 64 -12.10 -11.50 1.59
N ARG A 65 -11.43 -11.13 0.50
CA ARG A 65 -11.89 -11.47 -0.86
C ARG A 65 -11.93 -12.98 -1.11
N MET A 66 -10.95 -13.72 -0.61
CA MET A 66 -10.92 -15.18 -0.75
C MET A 66 -12.02 -15.84 0.10
N ILE A 67 -12.19 -15.40 1.35
CA ILE A 67 -13.24 -15.92 2.24
C ILE A 67 -14.65 -15.65 1.68
N GLU A 68 -14.87 -14.47 1.10
CA GLU A 68 -16.17 -14.05 0.56
C GLU A 68 -16.58 -14.83 -0.69
N ASN A 69 -15.62 -15.25 -1.53
CA ASN A 69 -15.92 -15.68 -2.89
C ASN A 69 -15.56 -17.13 -3.22
N VAL A 70 -14.64 -17.76 -2.48
CA VAL A 70 -14.24 -19.15 -2.76
C VAL A 70 -15.13 -20.14 -2.02
N SER A 71 -15.65 -21.12 -2.76
CA SER A 71 -16.54 -22.16 -2.19
C SER A 71 -15.79 -23.34 -1.56
N ALA A 72 -14.52 -23.56 -1.91
CA ALA A 72 -13.68 -24.52 -1.20
C ALA A 72 -13.45 -24.06 0.25
N PRO A 73 -13.10 -24.96 1.19
CA PRO A 73 -12.78 -24.55 2.55
C PRO A 73 -11.66 -23.50 2.58
N VAL A 74 -11.95 -22.34 3.16
CA VAL A 74 -11.01 -21.23 3.33
C VAL A 74 -10.92 -20.86 4.81
N LYS A 75 -9.69 -20.76 5.32
CA LYS A 75 -9.36 -20.05 6.56
C LYS A 75 -8.47 -18.85 6.27
N ALA A 76 -8.47 -17.88 7.18
CA ALA A 76 -7.60 -16.74 7.10
C ALA A 76 -7.06 -16.30 8.46
N MET A 77 -5.91 -15.62 8.43
CA MET A 77 -5.29 -14.95 9.59
C MET A 77 -4.71 -13.60 9.15
N ILE A 78 -5.03 -12.53 9.87
CA ILE A 78 -4.38 -11.23 9.67
C ILE A 78 -3.85 -10.65 10.98
N GLY A 79 -2.55 -10.44 11.04
CA GLY A 79 -1.85 -9.89 12.21
C GLY A 79 -1.32 -8.48 11.97
N PRO A 80 -0.70 -7.87 12.99
CA PRO A 80 -0.18 -6.50 12.94
C PRO A 80 1.16 -6.39 12.19
N TRP A 81 1.41 -7.27 11.23
CA TRP A 81 2.68 -7.37 10.51
C TRP A 81 2.68 -6.47 9.28
N ASP A 82 3.88 -6.14 8.85
CA ASP A 82 4.22 -5.56 7.57
C ASP A 82 4.38 -6.67 6.51
N HIS A 83 5.23 -6.50 5.50
CA HIS A 83 5.43 -7.48 4.42
C HIS A 83 6.37 -8.62 4.83
N ASP A 84 6.09 -9.23 5.99
CA ASP A 84 6.93 -10.21 6.65
C ASP A 84 6.18 -11.48 7.05
N PHE A 85 6.93 -12.56 7.30
CA PHE A 85 6.33 -13.76 7.87
C PHE A 85 5.99 -13.55 9.36
N PRO A 86 4.83 -14.03 9.84
CA PRO A 86 4.32 -13.71 11.18
C PRO A 86 5.25 -14.02 12.38
N HIS A 87 6.11 -15.04 12.24
CA HIS A 87 7.00 -15.49 13.31
C HIS A 87 8.27 -14.65 13.48
N ASN A 88 8.64 -13.85 12.47
CA ASN A 88 9.88 -13.06 12.44
C ASN A 88 9.66 -11.63 11.96
N ALA A 89 8.40 -11.19 11.84
CA ALA A 89 8.06 -9.82 11.45
C ALA A 89 8.66 -8.79 12.42
N ALA A 90 9.09 -7.64 11.91
CA ALA A 90 9.60 -6.57 12.76
C ALA A 90 8.54 -6.10 13.78
N LEU A 91 7.28 -6.04 13.35
CA LEU A 91 6.14 -5.65 14.17
C LEU A 91 5.60 -6.83 15.00
N LYS A 92 5.43 -6.59 16.29
CA LYS A 92 4.87 -7.50 17.29
C LYS A 92 3.40 -7.15 17.58
N PRO A 93 2.60 -8.08 18.14
CA PRO A 93 2.93 -9.48 18.46
C PRO A 93 3.16 -10.37 17.22
N GLN A 94 4.26 -11.11 17.26
CA GLN A 94 4.54 -12.23 16.35
C GLN A 94 3.77 -13.48 16.79
N VAL A 95 3.52 -14.39 15.86
CA VAL A 95 2.89 -15.69 16.15
C VAL A 95 3.56 -16.82 15.38
N GLU A 96 3.53 -18.03 15.94
CA GLU A 96 4.01 -19.23 15.26
C GLU A 96 3.03 -19.74 14.21
N TRP A 97 2.93 -19.01 13.09
CA TRP A 97 2.01 -19.35 12.00
C TRP A 97 2.28 -20.72 11.37
N ARG A 98 3.51 -21.24 11.45
CA ARG A 98 3.84 -22.54 10.85
C ARG A 98 3.15 -23.67 11.60
N HIS A 99 2.86 -23.50 12.90
CA HIS A 99 2.05 -24.47 13.64
C HIS A 99 0.66 -24.61 13.02
N GLU A 100 0.02 -23.48 12.70
CA GLU A 100 -1.29 -23.46 12.06
C GLU A 100 -1.25 -23.99 10.62
N ALA A 101 -0.19 -23.67 9.88
CA ALA A 101 0.03 -24.23 8.54
C ALA A 101 0.21 -25.76 8.58
N VAL A 102 0.95 -26.30 9.55
CA VAL A 102 1.12 -27.75 9.72
C VAL A 102 -0.20 -28.42 10.06
N LYS A 103 -1.01 -27.85 10.98
CA LYS A 103 -2.36 -28.36 11.27
C LYS A 103 -3.23 -28.43 10.00
N TRP A 104 -3.16 -27.39 9.17
CA TRP A 104 -3.88 -27.34 7.89
C TRP A 104 -3.38 -28.38 6.89
N PHE A 105 -2.06 -28.50 6.72
CA PHE A 105 -1.49 -29.50 5.80
C PHE A 105 -1.74 -30.93 6.29
N ASP A 106 -1.66 -31.21 7.58
CA ASP A 106 -1.94 -32.53 8.13
C ASP A 106 -3.42 -32.92 7.93
N GLN A 107 -4.35 -31.96 8.07
CA GLN A 107 -5.77 -32.14 7.74
C GLN A 107 -5.98 -32.60 6.30
N TRP A 108 -5.37 -31.91 5.33
CA TRP A 108 -5.69 -32.11 3.91
C TRP A 108 -4.78 -33.10 3.19
N LEU A 109 -3.49 -33.16 3.57
CA LEU A 109 -2.48 -33.99 2.88
C LEU A 109 -2.25 -35.33 3.59
N LYS A 110 -2.44 -35.40 4.91
CA LYS A 110 -2.29 -36.64 5.69
C LYS A 110 -3.61 -37.23 6.18
N GLN A 111 -4.73 -36.52 6.01
CA GLN A 111 -6.05 -36.93 6.48
C GLN A 111 -6.10 -37.16 8.00
N VAL A 112 -5.32 -36.38 8.75
CA VAL A 112 -5.35 -36.37 10.22
C VAL A 112 -6.34 -35.30 10.66
N ASP A 113 -7.32 -35.67 11.47
CA ASP A 113 -8.22 -34.69 12.08
C ASP A 113 -7.45 -33.82 13.09
N THR A 114 -7.19 -32.57 12.71
CA THR A 114 -6.48 -31.61 13.56
C THR A 114 -7.43 -30.67 14.31
N GLY A 115 -8.74 -30.81 14.10
CA GLY A 115 -9.77 -29.90 14.61
C GLY A 115 -9.80 -28.52 13.94
N ILE A 116 -8.89 -28.22 13.00
CA ILE A 116 -8.74 -26.88 12.41
C ILE A 116 -9.98 -26.39 11.64
N LEU A 117 -10.82 -27.31 11.16
CA LEU A 117 -12.06 -26.99 10.45
C LEU A 117 -13.23 -26.64 11.39
N GLU A 118 -13.15 -27.01 12.66
CA GLU A 118 -14.14 -26.67 13.69
C GLU A 118 -13.86 -25.31 14.34
N GLU A 119 -12.64 -24.79 14.16
CA GLU A 119 -12.29 -23.43 14.57
C GLU A 119 -12.93 -22.37 13.66
N PRO A 120 -13.12 -21.14 14.15
CA PRO A 120 -13.64 -20.04 13.34
C PRO A 120 -12.79 -19.76 12.09
N LYS A 121 -13.43 -19.20 11.05
CA LYS A 121 -12.84 -19.07 9.71
C LYS A 121 -11.72 -18.03 9.64
N PHE A 122 -11.78 -16.98 10.45
CA PHE A 122 -10.88 -15.85 10.31
C PHE A 122 -10.36 -15.35 11.65
N ALA A 123 -9.05 -15.48 11.87
CA ALA A 123 -8.35 -14.82 12.98
C ALA A 123 -7.93 -13.42 12.57
N VAL A 124 -8.31 -12.43 13.36
CA VAL A 124 -8.11 -11.02 13.05
C VAL A 124 -7.50 -10.33 14.26
N TYR A 125 -6.40 -9.62 14.06
CA TYR A 125 -5.87 -8.72 15.08
C TYR A 125 -6.58 -7.37 15.01
N ILE A 126 -7.29 -6.97 16.05
CA ILE A 126 -7.90 -5.64 16.14
C ILE A 126 -6.82 -4.69 16.66
N ARG A 127 -6.42 -3.74 15.82
CA ARG A 127 -5.39 -2.75 16.17
C ARG A 127 -5.99 -1.69 17.08
N ASP A 128 -5.24 -1.32 18.11
CA ASP A 128 -5.51 -0.15 18.94
C ASP A 128 -4.63 1.02 18.47
N TYR A 129 -4.94 2.22 18.94
CA TYR A 129 -4.15 3.41 18.67
C TYR A 129 -2.68 3.19 19.00
N HIS A 130 -1.85 3.54 18.04
CA HIS A 130 -0.44 3.78 18.24
C HIS A 130 -0.05 5.10 17.57
N GLU A 131 1.05 5.68 18.04
CA GLU A 131 1.61 6.87 17.41
C GLU A 131 2.10 6.55 15.99
N PRO A 132 2.06 7.51 15.05
CA PRO A 132 2.53 7.33 13.69
C PRO A 132 4.06 7.45 13.64
N ASP A 133 4.71 6.51 14.30
CA ASP A 133 6.16 6.41 14.51
C ASP A 133 6.65 5.11 13.90
N ASP A 134 7.56 5.21 12.93
CA ASP A 134 8.13 4.06 12.22
C ASP A 134 9.16 3.27 13.03
N SER A 135 9.53 3.75 14.22
CA SER A 135 10.36 3.03 15.18
C SER A 135 9.59 2.10 16.12
N ILE A 136 8.25 2.07 16.02
CA ILE A 136 7.43 1.21 16.87
C ILE A 136 7.68 -0.27 16.54
N GLU A 137 7.93 -1.07 17.57
CA GLU A 137 8.09 -2.52 17.42
C GLU A 137 6.83 -3.30 17.80
N TYR A 138 5.92 -2.71 18.57
CA TYR A 138 4.75 -3.41 19.09
C TYR A 138 3.48 -2.64 18.78
N ILE A 139 2.57 -3.28 18.07
CA ILE A 139 1.27 -2.72 17.73
C ILE A 139 0.26 -3.15 18.79
N PRO A 140 -0.29 -2.20 19.57
CA PRO A 140 -1.29 -2.50 20.57
C PRO A 140 -2.57 -3.01 19.91
N GLY A 141 -3.33 -3.82 20.64
CA GLY A 141 -4.49 -4.52 20.11
C GLY A 141 -4.66 -5.89 20.72
N TYR A 142 -5.52 -6.70 20.08
CA TYR A 142 -5.81 -8.05 20.52
C TYR A 142 -6.27 -8.93 19.38
N TRP A 143 -6.15 -10.25 19.56
CA TRP A 143 -6.64 -11.22 18.60
C TRP A 143 -8.10 -11.59 18.85
N ARG A 144 -8.82 -11.79 17.75
CA ARG A 144 -10.22 -12.14 17.71
C ARG A 144 -10.52 -13.16 16.62
N TRP A 145 -11.46 -14.05 16.88
CA TRP A 145 -12.04 -14.95 15.90
C TRP A 145 -13.32 -14.40 15.28
N GLU A 146 -13.47 -14.62 13.99
CA GLU A 146 -14.71 -14.43 13.23
C GLU A 146 -15.17 -15.77 12.64
N ASN A 147 -16.40 -16.16 12.96
CA ASN A 147 -17.02 -17.40 12.46
C ASN A 147 -17.40 -17.28 10.98
N GLU A 148 -17.80 -16.08 10.57
CA GLU A 148 -18.16 -15.76 9.21
C GLU A 148 -17.63 -14.40 8.81
N TRP A 149 -17.56 -14.17 7.50
CA TRP A 149 -17.06 -12.92 6.96
C TRP A 149 -17.93 -12.49 5.77
N PRO A 150 -18.41 -11.22 5.74
CA PRO A 150 -18.29 -10.19 6.79
C PRO A 150 -18.93 -10.61 8.13
N PRO A 151 -18.57 -9.98 9.26
CA PRO A 151 -19.11 -10.35 10.56
C PRO A 151 -20.65 -10.21 10.58
N ALA A 152 -21.33 -11.24 11.11
CA ALA A 152 -22.79 -11.38 11.14
C ALA A 152 -23.53 -10.12 11.62
N ASP A 153 -23.01 -9.54 12.70
CA ASP A 153 -23.63 -8.46 13.45
C ASP A 153 -22.91 -7.12 13.24
N SER A 154 -22.20 -6.97 12.12
CA SER A 154 -21.54 -5.69 11.81
C SER A 154 -22.59 -4.60 11.56
N SER A 155 -22.60 -3.59 12.44
CA SER A 155 -23.42 -2.40 12.27
C SER A 155 -22.63 -1.33 11.49
N LYS A 156 -23.33 -0.30 11.02
CA LYS A 156 -22.73 0.76 10.19
C LYS A 156 -22.87 2.09 10.90
N GLN A 157 -21.77 2.83 10.98
CA GLN A 157 -21.77 4.21 11.41
C GLN A 157 -21.49 5.13 10.24
N TYR A 158 -22.30 6.17 10.12
CA TYR A 158 -22.16 7.19 9.08
C TYR A 158 -21.66 8.48 9.69
N PHE A 159 -20.73 9.13 9.01
CA PHE A 159 -20.40 10.54 9.24
C PHE A 159 -20.56 11.30 7.93
N TYR A 160 -21.11 12.49 8.01
CA TYR A 160 -21.36 13.41 6.90
C TYR A 160 -20.50 14.64 7.05
N GLY A 161 -20.01 15.18 5.94
CA GLY A 161 -19.31 16.45 5.92
C GLY A 161 -20.25 17.62 6.23
N HIS A 162 -19.74 18.60 6.95
CA HIS A 162 -20.39 19.89 7.22
C HIS A 162 -19.51 21.04 6.72
N ASP A 163 -20.14 22.20 6.57
CA ASP A 163 -19.38 23.42 6.37
C ASP A 163 -18.44 23.68 7.56
N GLY A 164 -17.32 24.36 7.31
CA GLY A 164 -16.32 24.61 8.35
C GLY A 164 -15.43 23.40 8.70
N HIS A 165 -15.32 22.40 7.82
CA HIS A 165 -14.39 21.27 7.95
C HIS A 165 -14.70 20.32 9.12
N TYR A 166 -15.98 20.02 9.32
CA TYR A 166 -16.46 19.19 10.42
C TYR A 166 -17.18 17.91 9.92
N LEU A 167 -17.14 16.84 10.71
CA LEU A 167 -17.86 15.57 10.50
C LEU A 167 -18.88 15.33 11.60
N SER A 168 -20.08 14.92 11.20
CA SER A 168 -21.17 14.60 12.13
C SER A 168 -21.97 13.39 11.68
N PRO A 169 -22.59 12.63 12.60
CA PRO A 169 -23.60 11.62 12.24
C PRO A 169 -24.86 12.20 11.58
N GLU A 170 -25.10 13.50 11.75
CA GLU A 170 -26.25 14.19 11.15
C GLU A 170 -25.92 14.78 9.79
N LYS A 171 -26.88 14.74 8.85
CA LYS A 171 -26.72 15.38 7.54
C LYS A 171 -26.69 16.90 7.66
N SER A 172 -25.91 17.55 6.80
CA SER A 172 -25.76 19.01 6.76
C SER A 172 -26.45 19.63 5.53
N LYS A 173 -26.53 20.96 5.50
CA LYS A 173 -26.99 21.68 4.29
C LYS A 173 -25.91 21.65 3.23
N PHE A 174 -26.37 21.67 1.98
CA PHE A 174 -25.48 21.73 0.81
C PHE A 174 -24.53 22.94 0.86
N VAL A 175 -23.23 22.68 0.71
CA VAL A 175 -22.18 23.65 0.43
C VAL A 175 -21.14 23.02 -0.48
N GLU A 176 -20.42 23.84 -1.26
CA GLU A 176 -19.36 23.38 -2.15
C GLU A 176 -18.00 23.81 -1.59
N HIS A 177 -17.10 22.83 -1.42
CA HIS A 177 -15.70 23.07 -1.05
C HIS A 177 -14.80 22.87 -2.29
N LYS A 178 -13.62 23.50 -2.28
CA LYS A 178 -12.70 23.51 -3.43
C LYS A 178 -11.29 23.19 -2.98
N LEU A 179 -10.58 22.39 -3.78
CA LEU A 179 -9.18 22.07 -3.58
C LEU A 179 -8.38 22.42 -4.84
N LYS A 180 -7.25 23.08 -4.66
CA LYS A 180 -6.23 23.17 -5.72
C LYS A 180 -5.24 22.03 -5.50
N ASN A 181 -5.07 21.18 -6.50
CA ASN A 181 -4.14 20.05 -6.41
C ASN A 181 -2.70 20.54 -6.16
N LYS A 182 -2.00 19.82 -5.29
CA LYS A 182 -0.54 19.87 -5.15
C LYS A 182 0.04 18.51 -5.54
N PRO A 183 0.49 18.34 -6.79
CA PRO A 183 1.08 17.11 -7.31
C PRO A 183 2.11 16.44 -6.40
N SER A 184 2.88 17.23 -5.65
CA SER A 184 3.95 16.77 -4.77
C SER A 184 3.53 16.33 -3.36
N ILE A 185 2.25 16.39 -3.00
CA ILE A 185 1.75 15.84 -1.73
C ILE A 185 2.03 14.34 -1.67
N GLY A 186 2.44 13.83 -0.50
CA GLY A 186 2.71 12.40 -0.28
C GLY A 186 4.18 12.06 -0.01
N LEU A 187 5.12 12.95 -0.37
CA LEU A 187 6.53 12.81 0.04
C LEU A 187 6.64 12.73 1.57
N GLU A 188 5.97 13.66 2.26
CA GLU A 188 5.86 13.70 3.72
C GLU A 188 4.99 12.59 4.30
N GLY A 189 4.22 11.89 3.45
CA GLY A 189 3.43 10.74 3.85
C GLY A 189 4.24 9.47 4.01
N GLY A 190 5.49 9.42 3.55
CA GLY A 190 6.33 8.21 3.50
C GLY A 190 6.92 7.93 2.10
N GLY A 191 6.53 8.70 1.09
CA GLY A 191 7.12 8.61 -0.24
C GLY A 191 6.95 7.23 -0.89
N PRO A 192 8.01 6.54 -1.35
CA PRO A 192 7.88 5.27 -2.06
C PRO A 192 7.39 4.13 -1.16
N THR A 193 7.47 4.27 0.16
CA THR A 193 6.95 3.30 1.14
C THR A 193 5.46 3.49 1.41
N MET A 194 4.82 4.50 0.81
CA MET A 194 3.37 4.75 0.90
C MET A 194 2.57 3.87 -0.07
N TRP A 195 2.74 2.55 -0.03
CA TRP A 195 1.98 1.59 -0.84
C TRP A 195 0.76 1.01 -0.08
N TRP A 196 0.26 1.77 0.91
CA TRP A 196 -0.74 1.34 1.90
C TRP A 196 -0.29 0.23 2.85
N GLY A 197 1.01 -0.09 2.83
CA GLY A 197 1.72 -0.88 3.83
C GLY A 197 2.65 -0.01 4.69
N SER A 198 3.38 -0.66 5.60
CA SER A 198 4.27 -0.08 6.61
C SER A 198 3.58 0.90 7.58
N ILE A 199 4.27 1.32 8.64
CA ILE A 199 3.79 2.38 9.53
C ILE A 199 4.01 3.72 8.83
N PRO A 200 2.95 4.46 8.49
CA PRO A 200 3.14 5.79 7.91
C PRO A 200 3.51 6.80 9.02
N PRO A 201 4.31 7.82 8.71
CA PRO A 201 4.56 8.95 9.59
C PRO A 201 3.27 9.73 9.88
N ASP A 202 3.35 10.71 10.79
CA ASP A 202 2.26 11.64 11.07
C ASP A 202 1.71 12.24 9.77
N GLN A 203 0.41 12.10 9.54
CA GLN A 203 -0.24 12.53 8.30
C GLN A 203 -0.54 14.03 8.25
N LYS A 204 -0.40 14.74 9.37
CA LYS A 204 -0.65 16.18 9.49
C LYS A 204 0.07 17.05 8.44
N PRO A 205 1.33 16.76 8.04
CA PRO A 205 1.99 17.49 6.96
C PRO A 205 1.27 17.38 5.62
N MET A 206 0.74 16.19 5.25
CA MET A 206 -0.06 16.01 4.03
C MET A 206 -1.42 16.72 4.11
N ASP A 207 -2.04 16.74 5.30
CA ASP A 207 -3.37 17.34 5.48
C ASP A 207 -3.41 18.83 5.17
N LYS A 208 -2.28 19.55 5.26
CA LYS A 208 -2.16 20.96 4.88
C LYS A 208 -2.55 21.24 3.43
N ASP A 209 -2.39 20.24 2.57
CA ASP A 209 -2.65 20.30 1.13
C ASP A 209 -3.83 19.41 0.71
N SER A 210 -4.69 19.08 1.69
CA SER A 210 -5.91 18.29 1.52
C SER A 210 -7.14 19.09 1.99
N LEU A 211 -8.34 18.69 1.55
CA LEU A 211 -9.56 19.00 2.29
C LEU A 211 -9.70 17.98 3.41
N PHE A 212 -9.62 18.40 4.67
CA PHE A 212 -9.86 17.51 5.81
C PHE A 212 -11.11 17.92 6.58
N TYR A 213 -11.72 16.95 7.25
CA TYR A 213 -12.92 17.11 8.07
C TYR A 213 -12.77 16.29 9.34
N ASP A 214 -12.99 16.91 10.49
CA ASP A 214 -12.78 16.28 11.81
C ASP A 214 -14.13 16.06 12.52
N SER A 215 -14.27 14.92 13.21
CA SER A 215 -15.40 14.70 14.10
C SER A 215 -15.25 15.48 15.41
N ASP A 216 -16.29 15.44 16.25
CA ASP A 216 -16.13 15.70 17.66
C ASP A 216 -15.18 14.69 18.31
N THR A 217 -14.66 15.09 19.47
CA THR A 217 -13.94 14.16 20.34
C THR A 217 -14.89 13.06 20.81
N PHE A 218 -14.45 11.81 20.71
CA PHE A 218 -15.26 10.67 21.11
C PHE A 218 -15.36 10.56 22.63
N ASP A 219 -16.57 10.41 23.14
CA ASP A 219 -16.84 10.21 24.57
C ASP A 219 -16.59 8.76 25.04
N GLU A 220 -16.60 7.82 24.09
CA GLU A 220 -16.41 6.38 24.26
C GLU A 220 -15.56 5.83 23.11
N SER A 221 -14.81 4.76 23.38
CA SER A 221 -14.06 4.06 22.33
C SER A 221 -15.01 3.24 21.46
N PHE A 222 -14.69 3.09 20.17
CA PHE A 222 -15.37 2.14 19.29
C PHE A 222 -14.39 1.51 18.31
N GLU A 223 -14.74 0.34 17.80
CA GLU A 223 -13.89 -0.45 16.93
C GLU A 223 -14.49 -0.58 15.53
N ILE A 224 -13.61 -0.59 14.53
CA ILE A 224 -13.96 -0.89 13.16
C ILE A 224 -13.24 -2.14 12.67
N LEU A 225 -13.92 -2.94 11.85
CA LEU A 225 -13.33 -4.06 11.14
C LEU A 225 -14.05 -4.24 9.79
N GLY A 226 -13.35 -3.99 8.70
CA GLY A 226 -13.95 -4.10 7.37
C GLY A 226 -13.35 -3.12 6.36
N ARG A 227 -14.14 -2.81 5.33
CA ARG A 227 -13.78 -1.86 4.27
C ARG A 227 -14.65 -0.62 4.43
N PRO A 228 -14.14 0.48 5.01
CA PRO A 228 -14.85 1.75 5.01
C PRO A 228 -15.20 2.20 3.59
N ILE A 229 -16.33 2.90 3.42
CA ILE A 229 -16.78 3.38 2.12
C ILE A 229 -16.95 4.89 2.16
N ALA A 230 -16.14 5.60 1.37
CA ALA A 230 -16.26 7.04 1.20
C ALA A 230 -17.12 7.35 -0.03
N ARG A 231 -18.14 8.18 0.14
CA ARG A 231 -19.02 8.64 -0.94
C ARG A 231 -18.85 10.14 -1.12
N LEU A 232 -18.53 10.52 -2.35
CA LEU A 232 -18.23 11.89 -2.75
C LEU A 232 -19.09 12.26 -3.95
N ASN A 233 -19.49 13.53 -4.05
CA ASN A 233 -19.93 14.12 -5.31
C ASN A 233 -18.97 15.24 -5.68
N VAL A 234 -18.30 15.10 -6.82
CA VAL A 234 -17.09 15.85 -7.15
C VAL A 234 -17.12 16.38 -8.57
N SER A 235 -16.33 17.41 -8.85
CA SER A 235 -15.99 17.81 -10.22
C SER A 235 -14.52 18.24 -10.31
N ALA A 236 -14.02 18.40 -11.53
CA ALA A 236 -12.70 18.93 -11.82
C ALA A 236 -12.78 19.99 -12.92
N ASP A 237 -11.88 20.97 -12.94
CA ASP A 237 -11.73 21.91 -14.06
C ASP A 237 -10.82 21.39 -15.19
N ALA A 238 -10.36 20.14 -15.07
CA ALA A 238 -9.52 19.45 -16.04
C ALA A 238 -10.11 18.08 -16.41
N ILE A 239 -9.65 17.52 -17.54
CA ILE A 239 -10.11 16.22 -18.06
C ILE A 239 -9.52 15.01 -17.31
N ARG A 240 -8.51 15.24 -16.46
CA ARG A 240 -7.82 14.23 -15.63
C ARG A 240 -7.72 14.72 -14.20
N ALA A 241 -8.19 13.91 -13.26
CA ALA A 241 -8.07 14.15 -11.83
C ALA A 241 -8.15 12.83 -11.05
N ASN A 242 -7.40 12.76 -9.96
CA ASN A 242 -7.47 11.68 -8.99
C ASN A 242 -8.13 12.19 -7.71
N TRP A 243 -8.70 11.27 -6.93
CA TRP A 243 -9.18 11.51 -5.58
C TRP A 243 -8.57 10.46 -4.65
N VAL A 244 -7.81 10.92 -3.67
CA VAL A 244 -7.24 10.08 -2.62
C VAL A 244 -7.98 10.39 -1.34
N VAL A 245 -8.56 9.37 -0.72
CA VAL A 245 -9.27 9.48 0.54
C VAL A 245 -8.48 8.74 1.61
N ARG A 246 -8.21 9.41 2.72
CA ARG A 246 -7.57 8.85 3.92
C ARG A 246 -8.51 9.02 5.10
N ILE A 247 -8.63 7.98 5.91
CA ILE A 247 -9.22 8.07 7.25
C ILE A 247 -8.09 7.97 8.28
N SER A 248 -8.16 8.83 9.29
CA SER A 248 -7.12 8.94 10.30
C SER A 248 -7.72 9.08 11.70
N ASP A 249 -6.93 8.68 12.69
CA ASP A 249 -7.18 8.87 14.10
C ASP A 249 -6.35 10.06 14.59
N ILE A 250 -7.02 11.07 15.16
CA ILE A 250 -6.37 12.22 15.79
C ILE A 250 -6.33 12.00 17.30
N ALA A 251 -5.11 11.89 17.83
CA ALA A 251 -4.87 11.78 19.27
C ALA A 251 -5.05 13.14 20.00
N PRO A 252 -5.25 13.14 21.34
CA PRO A 252 -5.38 14.37 22.13
C PRO A 252 -4.18 15.34 22.03
N ASP A 253 -3.00 14.83 21.70
CA ASP A 253 -1.79 15.63 21.47
C ASP A 253 -1.73 16.24 20.05
N GLY A 254 -2.67 15.87 19.18
CA GLY A 254 -2.82 16.36 17.82
C GLY A 254 -1.98 15.65 16.76
N LYS A 255 -1.37 14.50 17.07
CA LYS A 255 -0.78 13.60 16.07
C LYS A 255 -1.87 12.93 15.25
N VAL A 256 -1.60 12.68 13.97
CA VAL A 256 -2.57 12.10 13.03
C VAL A 256 -2.07 10.76 12.51
N THR A 257 -2.65 9.66 13.01
CA THR A 257 -2.31 8.30 12.59
C THR A 257 -3.21 7.84 11.45
N GLN A 258 -2.64 7.38 10.34
CA GLN A 258 -3.45 6.85 9.23
C GLN A 258 -4.05 5.49 9.59
N VAL A 259 -5.38 5.37 9.48
CA VAL A 259 -6.12 4.13 9.73
C VAL A 259 -6.33 3.33 8.45
N GLY A 260 -6.62 4.02 7.35
CA GLY A 260 -6.91 3.43 6.06
C GLY A 260 -7.05 4.49 4.97
N GLY A 261 -7.12 4.05 3.73
CA GLY A 261 -7.30 4.95 2.59
C GLY A 261 -7.51 4.19 1.30
N ALA A 262 -7.67 4.94 0.22
CA ALA A 262 -7.65 4.46 -1.16
C ALA A 262 -7.49 5.64 -2.11
N ALA A 263 -7.10 5.34 -3.34
CA ALA A 263 -7.04 6.30 -4.43
C ALA A 263 -7.97 5.87 -5.57
N PHE A 264 -8.54 6.87 -6.24
CA PHE A 264 -9.42 6.66 -7.38
C PHE A 264 -9.05 7.60 -8.52
N ASN A 265 -8.86 7.06 -9.72
CA ASN A 265 -8.69 7.85 -10.93
C ASN A 265 -10.06 8.14 -11.55
N GLY A 266 -10.45 9.41 -11.63
CA GLY A 266 -11.79 9.80 -12.08
C GLY A 266 -12.11 9.46 -13.53
N THR A 267 -11.10 9.14 -14.34
CA THR A 267 -11.33 8.67 -15.72
C THR A 267 -11.87 7.24 -15.77
N HIS A 268 -11.67 6.47 -14.69
CA HIS A 268 -12.15 5.10 -14.53
C HIS A 268 -13.52 5.04 -13.82
N ARG A 269 -14.16 6.18 -13.51
CA ARG A 269 -15.43 6.28 -12.76
C ARG A 269 -16.55 5.37 -13.29
N ASN A 270 -16.62 5.21 -14.61
CA ASN A 270 -17.65 4.41 -15.27
C ASN A 270 -17.12 3.03 -15.71
N SER A 271 -15.85 2.94 -16.09
CA SER A 271 -15.23 1.68 -16.50
C SER A 271 -13.71 1.76 -16.47
N SER A 272 -13.06 0.79 -15.82
CA SER A 272 -11.59 0.68 -15.89
C SER A 272 -11.07 0.06 -17.19
N ARG A 273 -11.96 -0.56 -17.98
CA ARG A 273 -11.64 -1.15 -19.30
C ARG A 273 -11.78 -0.14 -20.43
N GLN A 274 -12.74 0.76 -20.29
CA GLN A 274 -13.04 1.83 -21.24
C GLN A 274 -13.08 3.15 -20.45
N PRO A 275 -11.91 3.61 -19.95
CA PRO A 275 -11.85 4.88 -19.26
C PRO A 275 -12.22 6.02 -20.23
N GLU A 276 -12.76 7.09 -19.66
CA GLU A 276 -13.20 8.27 -20.40
C GLU A 276 -12.81 9.56 -19.67
N ASP A 277 -12.59 10.62 -20.44
CA ASP A 277 -12.24 11.93 -19.90
C ASP A 277 -13.33 12.43 -18.94
N ILE A 278 -12.91 13.18 -17.93
CA ILE A 278 -13.84 13.96 -17.12
C ILE A 278 -14.31 15.14 -17.99
N ILE A 279 -15.60 15.45 -17.93
CA ILE A 279 -16.13 16.67 -18.54
C ILE A 279 -15.89 17.83 -17.55
N PRO A 280 -15.05 18.82 -17.88
CA PRO A 280 -14.71 19.87 -16.92
C PRO A 280 -15.94 20.61 -16.38
N GLY A 281 -16.03 20.72 -15.06
CA GLY A 281 -17.14 21.35 -14.34
C GLY A 281 -18.36 20.45 -14.11
N GLU A 282 -18.47 19.30 -14.79
CA GLU A 282 -19.56 18.34 -14.56
C GLU A 282 -19.37 17.60 -13.24
N LYS A 283 -20.43 17.54 -12.42
CA LYS A 283 -20.44 16.81 -11.16
C LYS A 283 -20.76 15.34 -11.39
N PHE A 284 -20.02 14.47 -10.72
CA PHE A 284 -20.28 13.03 -10.74
C PHE A 284 -20.02 12.38 -9.37
N PRO A 285 -20.76 11.31 -9.06
CA PRO A 285 -20.56 10.58 -7.81
C PRO A 285 -19.33 9.67 -7.88
N LEU A 286 -18.67 9.50 -6.74
CA LEU A 286 -17.65 8.48 -6.51
C LEU A 286 -18.00 7.70 -5.25
N GLU A 287 -18.02 6.38 -5.36
CA GLU A 287 -18.05 5.46 -4.21
C GLU A 287 -16.69 4.77 -4.11
N ILE A 288 -15.88 5.19 -3.16
CA ILE A 288 -14.50 4.72 -2.98
C ILE A 288 -14.48 3.75 -1.80
N HIS A 289 -14.26 2.48 -2.11
CA HIS A 289 -14.05 1.42 -1.13
C HIS A 289 -12.61 1.51 -0.61
N LEU A 290 -12.44 1.84 0.66
CA LEU A 290 -11.11 1.93 1.27
C LEU A 290 -10.52 0.54 1.50
N HIS A 291 -9.19 0.47 1.59
CA HIS A 291 -8.49 -0.77 1.90
C HIS A 291 -9.00 -1.37 3.23
N PHE A 292 -9.16 -2.70 3.26
CA PHE A 292 -9.57 -3.48 4.42
C PHE A 292 -8.74 -3.11 5.66
N THR A 293 -9.35 -2.84 6.80
CA THR A 293 -8.66 -2.34 7.99
C THR A 293 -9.35 -2.81 9.28
N SER A 294 -8.58 -2.81 10.37
CA SER A 294 -9.08 -2.81 11.75
C SER A 294 -8.49 -1.61 12.50
N TRP A 295 -9.27 -1.04 13.42
CA TRP A 295 -8.81 0.04 14.29
C TRP A 295 -9.75 0.27 15.47
N THR A 296 -9.19 0.66 16.62
CA THR A 296 -9.91 1.15 17.79
C THR A 296 -9.74 2.67 17.85
N PHE A 297 -10.82 3.41 17.64
CA PHE A 297 -10.84 4.85 17.90
C PHE A 297 -11.07 5.05 19.39
N ASN A 298 -10.04 5.54 20.08
CA ASN A 298 -10.09 5.66 21.53
C ASN A 298 -10.92 6.85 22.00
N LYS A 299 -11.52 6.73 23.18
CA LYS A 299 -12.09 7.87 23.92
C LYS A 299 -11.08 9.02 23.97
N GLY A 300 -11.54 10.24 23.69
CA GLY A 300 -10.69 11.43 23.65
C GLY A 300 -10.08 11.72 22.27
N HIS A 301 -10.13 10.77 21.34
CA HIS A 301 -9.64 10.92 19.98
C HIS A 301 -10.72 11.47 19.03
N LYS A 302 -10.35 11.73 17.78
CA LYS A 302 -11.27 12.14 16.70
C LYS A 302 -11.03 11.34 15.43
N LEU A 303 -12.08 11.16 14.65
CA LEU A 303 -11.96 10.72 13.26
C LEU A 303 -11.65 11.92 12.37
N ARG A 304 -10.67 11.77 11.48
CA ARG A 304 -10.44 12.65 10.34
C ARG A 304 -10.67 11.92 9.03
N ILE A 305 -11.31 12.60 8.09
CA ILE A 305 -11.25 12.25 6.67
C ILE A 305 -10.43 13.32 5.96
N SER A 306 -9.45 12.93 5.16
CA SER A 306 -8.68 13.81 4.28
C SER A 306 -8.87 13.41 2.82
N ILE A 307 -9.21 14.37 1.97
CA ILE A 307 -9.32 14.22 0.52
C ILE A 307 -8.24 15.06 -0.16
N SER A 308 -7.38 14.43 -0.96
CA SER A 308 -6.40 15.08 -1.83
C SER A 308 -6.57 14.62 -3.28
N ASN A 309 -5.85 15.25 -4.22
CA ASN A 309 -5.85 14.86 -5.64
C ASN A 309 -4.53 14.22 -6.11
N ALA A 310 -3.63 13.91 -5.16
CA ALA A 310 -2.34 13.29 -5.42
C ALA A 310 -1.85 12.52 -4.18
N GLN A 311 -0.91 11.59 -4.42
CA GLN A 311 -0.13 10.86 -3.41
C GLN A 311 1.20 10.44 -4.06
N TRP A 312 2.07 11.41 -4.31
CA TRP A 312 3.37 11.22 -4.94
C TRP A 312 4.37 10.60 -3.96
N PRO A 313 5.20 9.63 -4.38
CA PRO A 313 5.33 9.02 -5.71
C PRO A 313 4.43 7.80 -5.96
N MET A 314 3.63 7.36 -4.97
CA MET A 314 2.80 6.16 -5.12
C MET A 314 1.89 6.26 -6.35
N LEU A 315 1.32 7.45 -6.59
CA LEU A 315 0.58 7.78 -7.79
C LEU A 315 1.39 8.76 -8.64
N TRP A 316 1.54 8.41 -9.91
CA TRP A 316 2.06 9.36 -10.88
C TRP A 316 1.08 10.53 -11.07
N PRO A 317 1.54 11.80 -11.14
CA PRO A 317 0.65 12.92 -11.28
C PRO A 317 -0.09 12.90 -12.63
N THR A 318 -1.33 13.38 -12.58
CA THR A 318 -2.10 13.68 -13.79
C THR A 318 -1.39 14.74 -14.62
N THR A 319 -1.68 14.82 -15.91
CA THR A 319 -1.00 15.76 -16.83
C THR A 319 -1.21 17.24 -16.46
N TYR A 320 -2.36 17.61 -15.89
CA TYR A 320 -2.77 19.00 -15.77
C TYR A 320 -2.78 19.47 -14.31
N PRO A 321 -2.37 20.72 -14.03
CA PRO A 321 -2.79 21.40 -12.81
C PRO A 321 -4.32 21.41 -12.76
N VAL A 322 -4.89 21.01 -11.63
CA VAL A 322 -6.34 20.83 -11.49
C VAL A 322 -6.86 21.48 -10.22
N LYS A 323 -8.06 22.06 -10.30
CA LYS A 323 -8.90 22.38 -9.16
C LYS A 323 -10.09 21.44 -9.15
N THR A 324 -10.35 20.86 -8.00
CA THR A 324 -11.52 20.00 -7.80
C THR A 324 -12.53 20.66 -6.89
N THR A 325 -13.79 20.28 -7.06
CA THR A 325 -14.86 20.61 -6.13
C THR A 325 -15.33 19.36 -5.42
N LEU A 326 -15.81 19.53 -4.19
CA LEU A 326 -16.44 18.51 -3.38
C LEU A 326 -17.72 19.09 -2.80
N ASP A 327 -18.82 18.42 -3.05
CA ASP A 327 -20.09 18.74 -2.41
C ASP A 327 -20.09 18.22 -0.98
N ILE A 328 -20.64 19.04 -0.09
CA ILE A 328 -20.77 18.79 1.35
C ILE A 328 -22.24 18.95 1.71
N GLY A 329 -22.76 18.03 2.53
CA GLY A 329 -24.17 18.03 2.91
C GLY A 329 -25.14 17.67 1.77
N GLY A 330 -26.43 17.92 2.01
CA GLY A 330 -27.50 17.51 1.10
C GLY A 330 -27.61 15.98 0.99
N ASP A 331 -28.13 15.50 -0.14
CA ASP A 331 -28.33 14.07 -0.37
C ASP A 331 -27.08 13.34 -0.91
N TYR A 332 -26.13 14.09 -1.47
CA TYR A 332 -25.00 13.54 -2.24
C TYR A 332 -23.61 14.03 -1.80
N GLY A 333 -23.53 14.89 -0.79
CA GLY A 333 -22.24 15.39 -0.29
C GLY A 333 -21.42 14.32 0.43
N LEU A 334 -20.20 14.70 0.84
CA LEU A 334 -19.26 13.84 1.56
C LEU A 334 -19.95 13.02 2.65
N SER A 335 -19.82 11.69 2.56
CA SER A 335 -20.10 10.78 3.66
C SER A 335 -19.08 9.65 3.75
N ILE A 336 -18.82 9.17 4.96
CA ILE A 336 -18.05 7.95 5.22
C ILE A 336 -18.94 6.96 5.96
N GLU A 337 -18.88 5.70 5.53
CA GLU A 337 -19.46 4.56 6.20
C GLU A 337 -18.35 3.76 6.86
N LEU A 338 -18.43 3.58 8.19
CA LEU A 338 -17.53 2.75 8.97
C LEU A 338 -18.22 1.44 9.37
N PRO A 339 -17.57 0.28 9.16
CA PRO A 339 -18.09 -1.01 9.59
C PRO A 339 -17.73 -1.22 11.07
N LEU A 340 -18.71 -0.99 11.96
CA LEU A 340 -18.53 -1.17 13.39
C LEU A 340 -18.44 -2.64 13.75
N LEU A 341 -17.55 -2.93 14.68
CA LEU A 341 -17.43 -4.25 15.29
C LEU A 341 -18.29 -4.33 16.57
N ASN A 342 -18.78 -5.52 16.89
CA ASN A 342 -19.53 -5.78 18.13
C ASN A 342 -18.59 -6.22 19.27
N ASP A 343 -19.07 -6.19 20.51
CA ASP A 343 -18.23 -6.46 21.68
C ASP A 343 -18.01 -7.96 21.97
N GLU A 344 -18.88 -8.86 21.48
CA GLU A 344 -18.77 -10.30 21.76
C GLU A 344 -17.77 -10.98 20.81
N PHE A 345 -16.71 -11.56 21.38
CA PHE A 345 -15.74 -12.33 20.62
C PHE A 345 -15.10 -13.44 21.46
N SER A 346 -14.44 -14.35 20.74
CA SER A 346 -13.44 -15.26 21.31
C SER A 346 -12.08 -14.95 20.70
N SER A 347 -11.00 -15.31 21.39
CA SER A 347 -9.64 -15.06 20.92
C SER A 347 -8.95 -16.38 20.56
N PRO A 348 -8.15 -16.44 19.48
CA PRO A 348 -7.21 -17.52 19.29
C PRO A 348 -6.11 -17.48 20.34
N GLU A 349 -5.63 -18.67 20.71
CA GLU A 349 -4.43 -18.86 21.53
C GLU A 349 -3.30 -19.36 20.63
N PHE A 350 -2.65 -18.45 19.90
CA PHE A 350 -1.51 -18.82 19.08
C PHE A 350 -0.29 -19.11 19.91
N LYS A 351 0.53 -20.05 19.43
CA LYS A 351 1.84 -20.31 20.02
C LYS A 351 2.78 -19.12 19.80
N ASN A 352 3.68 -18.92 20.77
CA ASN A 352 4.79 -17.99 20.62
C ASN A 352 5.70 -18.43 19.47
N PRO A 353 6.29 -17.47 18.72
CA PRO A 353 7.17 -17.79 17.60
C PRO A 353 8.39 -18.60 18.04
N GLU A 354 8.80 -19.56 17.23
CA GLU A 354 10.04 -20.30 17.38
C GLU A 354 11.09 -19.81 16.37
N PHE A 355 12.36 -19.81 16.77
CA PHE A 355 13.44 -19.46 15.85
C PHE A 355 13.52 -20.48 14.70
N SER A 356 13.66 -19.98 13.48
CA SER A 356 13.98 -20.82 12.33
C SER A 356 15.38 -21.43 12.48
N PRO A 357 15.61 -22.64 11.96
CA PRO A 357 16.97 -23.18 11.84
C PRO A 357 17.87 -22.17 11.12
N SER A 358 19.04 -21.90 11.69
CA SER A 358 20.04 -21.03 11.06
C SER A 358 21.04 -21.88 10.27
N LEU A 359 21.54 -21.33 9.17
CA LEU A 359 22.65 -21.90 8.43
C LEU A 359 23.96 -21.51 9.13
N ASP A 360 24.80 -22.48 9.48
CA ASP A 360 26.11 -22.21 10.09
C ASP A 360 26.93 -21.28 9.18
N GLY A 361 27.36 -20.12 9.70
CA GLY A 361 28.08 -19.09 8.95
C GLY A 361 27.19 -18.07 8.23
N TYR A 362 25.87 -18.10 8.47
CA TYR A 362 24.94 -17.05 8.06
C TYR A 362 24.82 -15.97 9.15
N ASN A 363 24.99 -14.70 8.79
CA ASN A 363 24.77 -13.56 9.67
C ASN A 363 24.10 -12.40 8.93
N VAL A 364 23.15 -11.73 9.57
CA VAL A 364 22.66 -10.43 9.09
C VAL A 364 23.61 -9.37 9.65
N LEU A 365 24.36 -8.70 8.77
CA LEU A 365 25.35 -7.68 9.13
C LEU A 365 24.72 -6.28 9.21
N ASP A 366 23.76 -6.00 8.33
CA ASP A 366 22.93 -4.79 8.30
C ASP A 366 21.55 -5.16 7.75
N ALA A 367 20.50 -4.98 8.54
CA ALA A 367 19.13 -5.32 8.16
C ALA A 367 18.44 -4.20 7.34
N GLY A 368 19.08 -3.03 7.21
CA GLY A 368 18.47 -1.86 6.60
C GLY A 368 17.38 -1.24 7.46
N ASN A 369 16.42 -0.59 6.81
CA ASN A 369 15.24 -0.03 7.47
C ASN A 369 14.08 -1.02 7.56
N ILE A 370 13.12 -0.76 8.46
CA ILE A 370 11.95 -1.62 8.72
C ILE A 370 11.04 -1.81 7.50
N THR A 371 11.08 -0.91 6.51
CA THR A 371 10.18 -1.01 5.36
C THR A 371 10.63 -2.07 4.35
N GLY A 372 11.89 -2.51 4.43
CA GLY A 372 12.51 -3.38 3.41
C GLY A 372 12.75 -2.69 2.06
N TYR A 373 12.41 -1.40 1.94
CA TYR A 373 12.52 -0.59 0.73
C TYR A 373 13.20 0.76 1.03
N ALA A 374 13.56 1.52 -0.01
CA ALA A 374 14.07 2.87 0.13
C ALA A 374 13.07 3.75 0.88
N ALA A 375 13.43 4.29 2.04
CA ALA A 375 12.57 5.19 2.82
C ALA A 375 13.01 6.65 2.64
N ILE A 376 12.07 7.59 2.67
CA ILE A 376 12.36 9.03 2.47
C ILE A 376 13.32 9.54 3.56
N GLU A 377 14.44 10.10 3.15
CA GLU A 377 15.41 10.75 4.04
C GLU A 377 15.32 12.28 3.98
N THR A 378 15.14 12.81 2.77
CA THR A 378 15.10 14.26 2.56
C THR A 378 13.98 14.65 1.62
N ILE A 379 13.36 15.78 1.94
CA ILE A 379 12.36 16.45 1.12
C ILE A 379 12.80 17.90 0.93
N SER A 380 12.87 18.35 -0.31
CA SER A 380 13.12 19.75 -0.64
C SER A 380 12.03 20.30 -1.55
N ARG A 381 11.67 21.57 -1.33
CA ARG A 381 10.60 22.25 -2.05
C ARG A 381 11.05 23.66 -2.39
N ASN A 382 10.82 24.08 -3.62
CA ASN A 382 10.99 25.45 -4.06
C ASN A 382 9.61 26.04 -4.36
N GLN A 383 9.13 26.92 -3.47
CA GLN A 383 7.80 27.52 -3.61
C GLN A 383 7.69 28.47 -4.82
N GLU A 384 8.80 29.10 -5.22
CA GLU A 384 8.82 30.02 -6.36
C GLU A 384 8.68 29.27 -7.68
N THR A 385 9.40 28.15 -7.85
CA THR A 385 9.35 27.34 -9.08
C THR A 385 8.24 26.29 -9.06
N GLY A 386 7.78 25.88 -7.88
CA GLY A 386 6.86 24.76 -7.69
C GLY A 386 7.54 23.39 -7.64
N GLU A 387 8.87 23.32 -7.75
CA GLU A 387 9.60 22.06 -7.73
C GLU A 387 9.57 21.40 -6.35
N ALA A 388 9.36 20.09 -6.32
CA ALA A 388 9.50 19.27 -5.14
C ALA A 388 10.35 18.04 -5.44
N LYS A 389 11.24 17.70 -4.51
CA LYS A 389 12.15 16.56 -4.62
C LYS A 389 12.16 15.75 -3.32
N GLY A 390 12.11 14.44 -3.45
CA GLY A 390 12.37 13.47 -2.38
C GLY A 390 13.58 12.62 -2.72
N ILE A 391 14.43 12.35 -1.73
CA ILE A 391 15.44 11.28 -1.79
C ILE A 391 15.05 10.22 -0.79
N ALA A 392 14.95 8.99 -1.26
CA ALA A 392 14.78 7.80 -0.43
C ALA A 392 15.98 6.88 -0.58
N SER A 393 16.38 6.21 0.49
CA SER A 393 17.49 5.25 0.45
C SER A 393 17.24 4.04 1.34
N ASN A 394 17.92 2.94 1.01
CA ASN A 394 18.08 1.79 1.88
C ASN A 394 19.40 1.09 1.56
N ARG A 395 19.86 0.27 2.50
CA ARG A 395 21.01 -0.60 2.31
C ARG A 395 20.88 -1.80 3.22
N GLY A 396 21.64 -2.84 2.94
CA GLY A 396 21.76 -3.97 3.85
C GLY A 396 22.94 -4.83 3.50
N ALA A 397 23.26 -5.74 4.41
CA ALA A 397 24.41 -6.62 4.28
C ALA A 397 24.13 -7.97 4.96
N THR A 398 24.45 -9.04 4.26
CA THR A 398 24.29 -10.41 4.76
C THR A 398 25.56 -11.19 4.50
N GLU A 399 26.00 -11.94 5.49
CA GLU A 399 27.09 -12.90 5.40
C GLU A 399 26.52 -14.31 5.20
N TYR A 400 27.13 -15.05 4.29
CA TYR A 400 26.89 -16.45 4.02
C TYR A 400 28.20 -17.24 4.16
N PRO A 401 28.14 -18.57 4.29
CA PRO A 401 29.36 -19.40 4.39
C PRO A 401 30.30 -19.30 3.20
N TRP A 402 29.80 -18.83 2.06
CA TRP A 402 30.53 -18.71 0.79
C TRP A 402 30.86 -17.27 0.41
N GLY A 403 30.48 -16.27 1.21
CA GLY A 403 30.72 -14.87 0.86
C GLY A 403 29.80 -13.88 1.54
N ARG A 404 29.95 -12.61 1.19
CA ARG A 404 29.11 -11.51 1.69
C ARG A 404 28.34 -10.88 0.56
N GLU A 405 27.11 -10.49 0.83
CA GLU A 405 26.28 -9.70 -0.05
C GLU A 405 25.97 -8.35 0.60
N TYR A 406 26.10 -7.28 -0.17
CA TYR A 406 25.70 -5.94 0.20
C TYR A 406 24.74 -5.44 -0.86
N PHE A 407 23.69 -4.73 -0.47
CA PHE A 407 22.89 -3.95 -1.39
C PHE A 407 22.81 -2.49 -0.96
N GLU A 408 22.71 -1.62 -1.95
CA GLU A 408 22.52 -0.19 -1.78
C GLU A 408 21.46 0.27 -2.78
N GLU A 409 20.49 1.05 -2.34
CA GLU A 409 19.48 1.65 -3.19
C GLU A 409 19.24 3.11 -2.86
N GLU A 410 19.07 3.92 -3.91
CA GLU A 410 18.69 5.33 -3.82
C GLU A 410 17.62 5.62 -4.86
N ILE A 411 16.53 6.25 -4.44
CA ILE A 411 15.45 6.70 -5.31
C ILE A 411 15.31 8.20 -5.17
N GLU A 412 15.56 8.91 -6.27
CA GLU A 412 15.28 10.31 -6.40
C GLU A 412 13.93 10.52 -7.11
N GLN A 413 13.04 11.30 -6.49
CA GLN A 413 11.71 11.57 -7.00
C GLN A 413 11.54 13.07 -7.16
N ARG A 414 11.11 13.54 -8.33
CA ARG A 414 10.89 14.94 -8.64
C ARG A 414 9.54 15.15 -9.30
N THR A 415 8.84 16.20 -8.89
CA THR A 415 7.64 16.69 -9.58
C THR A 415 7.56 18.21 -9.43
N ASN A 416 6.62 18.84 -10.14
CA ASN A 416 6.39 20.27 -10.07
C ASN A 416 4.90 20.56 -9.86
N ASP A 417 4.58 21.31 -8.80
CA ASP A 417 3.20 21.65 -8.45
C ASP A 417 2.50 22.55 -9.48
N LYS A 418 3.26 23.20 -10.36
CA LYS A 418 2.78 24.04 -11.46
C LYS A 418 2.82 23.31 -12.81
N ASP A 419 3.57 22.22 -12.91
CA ASP A 419 3.78 21.46 -14.14
C ASP A 419 3.88 19.95 -13.86
N PRO A 420 2.76 19.31 -13.46
CA PRO A 420 2.76 17.91 -13.05
C PRO A 420 3.06 16.92 -14.19
N ALA A 421 2.83 17.34 -15.45
CA ALA A 421 3.15 16.55 -16.62
C ALA A 421 4.63 16.14 -16.66
N ASN A 422 5.52 16.99 -16.15
CA ASN A 422 6.97 16.80 -16.13
C ASN A 422 7.45 16.29 -14.77
N SER A 423 7.07 15.05 -14.45
CA SER A 423 7.50 14.34 -13.25
C SER A 423 8.57 13.30 -13.60
N MET A 424 9.41 12.93 -12.62
CA MET A 424 10.52 12.01 -12.83
C MET A 424 10.87 11.23 -11.56
N VAL A 425 11.23 9.96 -11.74
CA VAL A 425 11.85 9.10 -10.74
C VAL A 425 13.15 8.53 -11.32
N VAL A 426 14.24 8.66 -10.57
CA VAL A 426 15.54 8.07 -10.89
C VAL A 426 15.91 7.10 -9.77
N GLY A 427 15.97 5.81 -10.08
CA GLY A 427 16.41 4.77 -9.16
C GLY A 427 17.83 4.34 -9.47
N ARG A 428 18.64 4.12 -8.43
CA ARG A 428 19.95 3.48 -8.51
C ARG A 428 19.95 2.31 -7.56
N TYR A 429 20.38 1.15 -8.04
CA TYR A 429 20.43 -0.07 -7.26
C TYR A 429 21.76 -0.77 -7.50
N LYS A 430 22.40 -1.23 -6.44
CA LYS A 430 23.68 -1.91 -6.49
C LYS A 430 23.67 -3.13 -5.58
N ILE A 431 24.11 -4.26 -6.08
CA ILE A 431 24.43 -5.46 -5.29
C ILE A 431 25.91 -5.75 -5.45
N THR A 432 26.61 -5.91 -4.33
CA THR A 432 27.99 -6.38 -4.29
C THR A 432 28.02 -7.76 -3.66
N GLN A 433 28.52 -8.76 -4.38
CA GLN A 433 28.77 -10.10 -3.86
C GLN A 433 30.28 -10.35 -3.77
N GLU A 434 30.79 -10.44 -2.54
CA GLU A 434 32.16 -10.82 -2.22
C GLU A 434 32.21 -12.34 -2.04
N LEU A 435 32.65 -13.05 -3.07
CA LEU A 435 32.83 -14.51 -3.06
C LEU A 435 34.30 -14.85 -2.77
N SER A 436 34.57 -16.13 -2.49
CA SER A 436 35.92 -16.61 -2.17
C SER A 436 36.96 -16.38 -3.28
N ASP A 437 36.53 -16.31 -4.54
CA ASP A 437 37.39 -16.25 -5.73
C ASP A 437 37.25 -14.96 -6.54
N ARG A 438 36.19 -14.17 -6.31
CA ARG A 438 35.87 -12.96 -7.09
C ARG A 438 34.88 -12.05 -6.37
N VAL A 439 34.85 -10.79 -6.79
CA VAL A 439 33.82 -9.82 -6.43
C VAL A 439 32.94 -9.54 -7.64
N LEU A 440 31.63 -9.72 -7.48
CA LEU A 440 30.63 -9.36 -8.49
C LEU A 440 29.94 -8.07 -8.05
N VAL A 441 29.84 -7.11 -8.94
CA VAL A 441 29.11 -5.86 -8.70
C VAL A 441 28.05 -5.72 -9.76
N PHE A 442 26.78 -5.87 -9.38
CA PHE A 442 25.62 -5.65 -10.23
C PHE A 442 25.07 -4.26 -9.95
N GLU A 443 24.94 -3.46 -11.00
CA GLU A 443 24.42 -2.10 -10.86
C GLU A 443 23.32 -1.86 -11.89
N GLN A 444 22.34 -1.05 -11.49
CA GLN A 444 21.24 -0.66 -12.34
C GLN A 444 20.84 0.79 -12.06
N ASN A 445 20.68 1.55 -13.14
CA ASN A 445 20.01 2.83 -13.15
C ASN A 445 18.67 2.70 -13.87
N VAL A 446 17.64 3.26 -13.25
CA VAL A 446 16.30 3.40 -13.83
C VAL A 446 15.97 4.87 -13.91
N GLN A 447 15.56 5.34 -15.07
CA GLN A 447 14.95 6.65 -15.22
C GLN A 447 13.54 6.46 -15.77
N PHE A 448 12.56 6.91 -15.00
CA PHE A 448 11.18 7.00 -15.42
C PHE A 448 10.82 8.48 -15.40
N LYS A 449 10.47 9.07 -16.54
CA LYS A 449 9.99 10.45 -16.61
C LYS A 449 8.73 10.52 -17.46
N SER A 450 7.99 11.60 -17.30
CA SER A 450 6.83 11.87 -18.13
C SER A 450 6.88 13.26 -18.76
N ASP A 451 6.11 13.42 -19.82
CA ASP A 451 5.72 14.70 -20.40
C ASP A 451 4.18 14.72 -20.55
N PRO A 452 3.56 15.72 -21.22
CA PRO A 452 2.11 15.77 -21.38
C PRO A 452 1.49 14.59 -22.12
N GLU A 453 2.24 13.91 -22.99
CA GLU A 453 1.76 12.87 -23.89
C GLU A 453 2.31 11.48 -23.57
N ASN A 454 3.49 11.39 -22.94
CA ASN A 454 4.25 10.15 -22.85
C ASN A 454 4.89 9.91 -21.49
N PHE A 455 5.27 8.66 -21.32
CA PHE A 455 6.17 8.13 -20.32
C PHE A 455 7.45 7.64 -21.02
N ASP A 456 8.60 8.16 -20.63
CA ASP A 456 9.90 7.70 -21.10
C ASP A 456 10.57 6.86 -20.00
N LEU A 457 10.84 5.60 -20.31
CA LEU A 457 11.47 4.65 -19.39
C LEU A 457 12.82 4.20 -19.94
N THR A 458 13.87 4.39 -19.16
CA THR A 458 15.22 3.91 -19.46
C THR A 458 15.70 3.00 -18.34
N PHE A 459 16.12 1.79 -18.69
CA PHE A 459 16.78 0.85 -17.81
C PHE A 459 18.19 0.62 -18.31
N HIS A 460 19.17 0.78 -17.43
CA HIS A 460 20.57 0.56 -17.75
C HIS A 460 21.19 -0.28 -16.64
N ARG A 461 21.62 -1.50 -16.99
CA ARG A 461 22.27 -2.42 -16.05
C ARG A 461 23.66 -2.79 -16.54
N TRP A 462 24.58 -2.97 -15.62
CA TRP A 462 25.90 -3.51 -15.91
C TRP A 462 26.35 -4.42 -14.76
N VAL A 463 27.28 -5.31 -15.08
CA VAL A 463 27.95 -6.13 -14.07
C VAL A 463 29.45 -6.03 -14.26
N SER A 464 30.18 -5.95 -13.15
CA SER A 464 31.63 -5.96 -13.11
C SER A 464 32.13 -7.18 -12.32
N ILE A 465 33.27 -7.74 -12.75
CA ILE A 465 33.96 -8.83 -12.07
C ILE A 465 35.34 -8.30 -11.66
N ASN A 466 35.65 -8.32 -10.36
CA ASN A 466 36.92 -7.82 -9.82
C ASN A 466 37.25 -6.37 -10.26
N GLY A 467 36.22 -5.54 -10.41
CA GLY A 467 36.35 -4.13 -10.83
C GLY A 467 36.37 -3.90 -12.34
N GLU A 468 36.43 -4.95 -13.17
CA GLU A 468 36.36 -4.83 -14.63
C GLU A 468 34.93 -5.06 -15.14
N LYS A 469 34.40 -4.14 -15.95
CA LYS A 469 33.06 -4.26 -16.54
C LYS A 469 33.00 -5.49 -17.45
N PHE A 470 32.09 -6.41 -17.15
CA PHE A 470 31.93 -7.67 -17.85
C PHE A 470 30.84 -7.60 -18.93
N LYS A 471 29.62 -7.24 -18.56
CA LYS A 471 28.47 -7.10 -19.49
C LYS A 471 27.66 -5.85 -19.12
N GLU A 472 26.96 -5.29 -20.10
CA GLU A 472 26.15 -4.09 -19.96
C GLU A 472 24.97 -4.16 -20.93
N LYS A 473 23.81 -3.69 -20.49
CA LYS A 473 22.62 -3.61 -21.33
C LYS A 473 21.78 -2.40 -20.99
N LYS A 474 21.25 -1.77 -22.03
CA LYS A 474 20.32 -0.64 -21.93
C LYS A 474 19.05 -0.93 -22.71
N TRP A 475 17.91 -0.68 -22.08
CA TRP A 475 16.59 -0.62 -22.70
C TRP A 475 16.05 0.79 -22.58
N GLN A 476 15.30 1.20 -23.60
CA GLN A 476 14.63 2.49 -23.62
C GLN A 476 13.35 2.36 -24.44
N GLU A 477 12.26 2.86 -23.89
CA GLU A 477 10.96 2.90 -24.55
C GLU A 477 10.21 4.17 -24.16
N THR A 478 9.49 4.73 -25.12
CA THR A 478 8.53 5.80 -24.91
C THR A 478 7.14 5.19 -25.05
N ILE A 479 6.31 5.35 -24.02
CA ILE A 479 4.97 4.77 -23.93
C ILE A 479 3.98 5.92 -23.79
N PRO A 480 2.99 6.06 -24.70
CA PRO A 480 1.98 7.10 -24.57
C PRO A 480 1.19 6.98 -23.27
N ARG A 481 0.76 8.13 -22.74
CA ARG A 481 -0.24 8.20 -21.67
C ARG A 481 -1.59 7.75 -22.21
N ASP A 482 -2.33 7.06 -21.36
CA ASP A 482 -3.64 6.50 -21.63
C ASP A 482 -4.49 6.60 -20.34
N PHE A 483 -5.10 7.77 -20.15
CA PHE A 483 -6.03 8.10 -19.05
C PHE A 483 -5.44 8.28 -17.63
N GLN A 484 -4.11 8.48 -17.50
CA GLN A 484 -3.47 8.91 -16.24
C GLN A 484 -3.65 10.39 -15.92
#